data_AF-A0A8J7NNM7-F1
#
_entry.id   AF-A0A8J7NNM7-F1
#
_cell.length_a   1.000
_cell.length_b   1.000
_cell.length_c   1.000
_cell.angle_alpha   90.00
_cell.angle_beta   90.00
_cell.angle_gamma   90.00
#
_symmetry.space_group_name_H-M   'P 1'
#
loop_
_entity.id
_entity.type
_entity.pdbx_description
1 polymer ?
#
loop_
_entity_poly.entity_id
_entity_poly.type
_entity_poly.pdbx_seq_one_letter_code
_entity_poly.pdbx_strand_id
1 'polypeptide(L)'
;MENMMPEAFHFKDKEHPSNLLSQLDGLRQERILTDVLLCTGDREIPCHRIVLVSGSPYFRAMFCGDFKESQQAKISMRGIASDVLSSIIDYVYTGCIAITMELVLPVYHISRNMWSRLETRMVKNVCAPAAVIEDKIYIIGGYTRRVVAYDIKTNKFVKCAQMRERRMHHGATVIDSKLYVTGGRYINNHNVIEDSDCFESYDPKTDLWTTKGTLPYKLFDHGSLPLICVTNKGDPP
;
A
#
# COMPACT_ATOMS: atom_id res chain seq x y z
N MET A 1 -27.68 -42.18 47.95
CA MET A 1 -26.63 -42.52 46.96
C MET A 1 -26.39 -41.29 46.13
N GLU A 2 -25.43 -40.46 46.54
CA GLU A 2 -24.97 -39.32 45.76
C GLU A 2 -23.95 -39.82 44.74
N ASN A 3 -24.27 -39.68 43.46
CA ASN A 3 -23.36 -39.97 42.36
C ASN A 3 -22.23 -38.93 42.36
N MET A 4 -21.09 -39.27 42.96
CA MET A 4 -19.85 -38.51 42.79
C MET A 4 -19.31 -38.80 41.38
N MET A 5 -19.56 -37.89 40.44
CA MET A 5 -18.88 -37.90 39.14
C MET A 5 -17.37 -37.72 39.39
N PRO A 6 -16.49 -38.55 38.79
CA PRO A 6 -15.04 -38.41 38.99
C PRO A 6 -14.56 -37.05 38.48
N GLU A 7 -13.69 -36.38 39.26
CA GLU A 7 -13.06 -35.12 38.85
C GLU A 7 -12.26 -35.33 37.55
N ALA A 8 -12.72 -34.71 36.46
CA ALA A 8 -12.09 -34.84 35.16
C ALA A 8 -10.93 -33.84 35.01
N PHE A 9 -9.72 -34.35 34.80
CA PHE A 9 -8.55 -33.52 34.47
C PHE A 9 -8.56 -33.17 32.97
N HIS A 10 -8.64 -31.88 32.64
CA HIS A 10 -8.69 -31.41 31.27
C HIS A 10 -7.30 -30.95 30.80
N PHE A 11 -6.59 -31.82 30.08
CA PHE A 11 -5.32 -31.47 29.43
C PHE A 11 -5.55 -30.84 28.05
N LYS A 12 -4.83 -29.75 27.75
CA LYS A 12 -4.87 -29.08 26.43
C LYS A 12 -3.44 -28.88 25.92
N ASP A 13 -3.08 -29.64 24.90
CA ASP A 13 -1.82 -29.43 24.17
C ASP A 13 -1.88 -28.09 23.42
N LYS A 14 -0.89 -27.22 23.69
CA LYS A 14 -0.80 -25.89 23.10
C LYS A 14 -0.18 -25.91 21.70
N GLU A 15 0.62 -26.93 21.37
CA GLU A 15 1.31 -27.07 20.09
C GLU A 15 0.51 -27.88 19.08
N HIS A 16 -0.54 -28.59 19.51
CA HIS A 16 -1.37 -29.39 18.61
C HIS A 16 -1.92 -28.58 17.41
N PRO A 17 -2.46 -27.35 17.58
CA PRO A 17 -2.97 -26.58 16.45
C PRO A 17 -1.89 -26.14 15.44
N SER A 18 -0.73 -25.67 15.93
CA SER A 18 0.40 -25.24 15.09
C SER A 18 0.99 -26.43 14.33
N ASN A 19 1.16 -27.56 15.00
CA ASN A 19 1.63 -28.80 14.39
C ASN A 19 0.66 -29.31 13.31
N LEU A 20 -0.64 -29.32 13.59
CA LEU A 20 -1.66 -29.73 12.62
C LEU A 20 -1.61 -28.87 11.35
N LEU A 21 -1.55 -27.55 11.50
CA LEU A 21 -1.43 -26.62 10.38
C LEU A 21 -0.15 -26.83 9.57
N SER A 22 0.99 -27.03 10.26
CA SER A 22 2.26 -27.34 9.59
C SER A 22 2.21 -28.63 8.77
N GLN A 23 1.52 -29.67 9.25
CA GLN A 23 1.34 -30.91 8.49
C GLN A 23 0.42 -30.70 7.27
N LEU A 24 -0.66 -29.94 7.42
CA LEU A 24 -1.57 -29.59 6.31
C LEU A 24 -0.86 -28.77 5.23
N ASP A 25 0.08 -27.88 5.61
CA ASP A 25 0.90 -27.15 4.65
C ASP A 25 1.85 -28.09 3.91
N GLY A 26 2.48 -29.04 4.60
CA GLY A 26 3.31 -30.07 3.97
C GLY A 26 2.54 -30.86 2.90
N LEU A 27 1.34 -31.34 3.23
CA LEU A 27 0.46 -32.03 2.28
C LEU A 27 0.12 -31.15 1.07
N ARG A 28 -0.09 -29.84 1.28
CA ARG A 28 -0.38 -28.89 0.20
C ARG A 28 0.81 -28.75 -0.75
N GLN A 29 2.02 -28.61 -0.23
CA GLN A 29 3.25 -28.49 -1.04
C GLN A 29 3.50 -29.75 -1.87
N GLU A 30 3.23 -30.93 -1.29
CA GLU A 30 3.33 -32.22 -1.97
C GLU A 30 2.12 -32.54 -2.88
N ARG A 31 1.10 -31.66 -2.89
CA ARG A 31 -0.16 -31.83 -3.64
C ARG A 31 -0.93 -33.10 -3.28
N ILE A 32 -0.79 -33.55 -2.04
CA ILE A 32 -1.52 -34.70 -1.51
C ILE A 32 -2.90 -34.21 -1.06
N LEU A 33 -3.96 -34.86 -1.55
CA LEU A 33 -5.36 -34.57 -1.19
C LEU A 33 -5.85 -33.13 -1.48
N THR A 34 -5.10 -32.34 -2.26
CA THR A 34 -5.57 -31.03 -2.72
C THR A 34 -6.70 -31.21 -3.74
N ASP A 35 -7.84 -30.56 -3.49
CA ASP A 35 -9.11 -30.72 -4.21
C ASP A 35 -9.56 -29.44 -4.95
N VAL A 36 -8.73 -28.39 -4.92
CA VAL A 36 -8.97 -27.15 -5.69
C VAL A 36 -7.66 -26.46 -6.09
N LEU A 37 -7.66 -25.85 -7.27
CA LEU A 37 -6.62 -24.98 -7.79
C LEU A 37 -7.13 -23.53 -7.84
N LEU A 38 -6.50 -22.64 -7.08
CA LEU A 38 -6.76 -21.20 -7.17
C LEU A 38 -5.80 -20.56 -8.17
N CYS A 39 -6.31 -19.74 -9.07
CA CYS A 39 -5.55 -19.20 -10.19
C CYS A 39 -5.60 -17.67 -10.22
N THR A 40 -4.43 -17.03 -10.34
CA THR A 40 -4.29 -15.59 -10.56
C THR A 40 -3.28 -15.36 -11.68
N GLY A 41 -3.75 -14.81 -12.81
CA GLY A 41 -2.91 -14.67 -13.99
C GLY A 41 -2.43 -16.03 -14.48
N ASP A 42 -1.12 -16.23 -14.46
CA ASP A 42 -0.40 -17.43 -14.89
C ASP A 42 -0.05 -18.40 -13.74
N ARG A 43 -0.30 -18.03 -12.48
CA ARG A 43 0.03 -18.86 -11.33
C ARG A 43 -1.14 -19.72 -10.87
N GLU A 44 -0.85 -20.99 -10.58
CA GLU A 44 -1.78 -21.96 -10.02
C GLU A 44 -1.34 -22.38 -8.62
N ILE A 45 -2.26 -22.33 -7.66
CA ILE A 45 -2.00 -22.62 -6.25
C ILE A 45 -2.89 -23.79 -5.81
N PRO A 46 -2.34 -25.00 -5.61
CA PRO A 46 -3.10 -26.13 -5.11
C PRO A 46 -3.45 -25.92 -3.64
N CYS A 47 -4.70 -26.22 -3.28
CA CYS A 47 -5.24 -26.01 -1.94
C CYS A 47 -6.22 -27.14 -1.57
N HIS A 48 -6.54 -27.21 -0.28
CA HIS A 48 -7.59 -28.04 0.29
C HIS A 48 -8.79 -27.15 0.65
N ARG A 49 -9.95 -27.39 0.06
CA ARG A 49 -11.20 -26.65 0.32
C ARG A 49 -11.51 -26.61 1.80
N ILE A 50 -11.34 -27.73 2.51
CA ILE A 50 -11.63 -27.82 3.94
C ILE A 50 -10.78 -26.86 4.78
N VAL A 51 -9.50 -26.69 4.42
CA VAL A 51 -8.60 -25.77 5.13
C VAL A 51 -8.97 -24.33 4.80
N LEU A 52 -9.25 -24.02 3.52
CA LEU A 52 -9.68 -22.68 3.09
C LEU A 52 -10.99 -22.24 3.76
N VAL A 53 -11.99 -23.13 3.79
CA VAL A 53 -13.31 -22.90 4.42
C VAL A 53 -13.18 -22.71 5.93
N SER A 54 -12.23 -23.41 6.56
CA SER A 54 -11.98 -23.30 8.00
C SER A 54 -11.28 -21.99 8.35
N GLY A 55 -10.34 -21.55 7.51
CA GLY A 55 -9.54 -20.33 7.72
C GLY A 55 -10.19 -19.04 7.22
N SER A 56 -11.29 -19.10 6.45
CA SER A 56 -11.87 -17.90 5.81
C SER A 56 -13.38 -17.99 5.59
N PRO A 57 -14.16 -17.02 6.12
CA PRO A 57 -15.59 -16.88 5.82
C PRO A 57 -15.87 -16.67 4.32
N TYR A 58 -14.94 -16.04 3.58
CA TYR A 58 -15.09 -15.85 2.14
C TYR A 58 -15.06 -17.18 1.39
N PHE A 59 -14.06 -18.04 1.67
CA PHE A 59 -13.98 -19.36 1.05
C PHE A 59 -15.12 -20.27 1.53
N ARG A 60 -15.57 -20.12 2.78
CA ARG A 60 -16.80 -20.77 3.25
C ARG A 60 -18.01 -20.40 2.40
N ALA A 61 -18.23 -19.11 2.15
CA ALA A 61 -19.34 -18.68 1.30
C ALA A 61 -19.20 -19.20 -0.14
N MET A 62 -17.99 -19.15 -0.70
CA MET A 62 -17.70 -19.61 -2.07
C MET A 62 -17.93 -21.11 -2.26
N PHE A 63 -17.46 -21.94 -1.31
CA PHE A 63 -17.47 -23.40 -1.46
C PHE A 63 -18.68 -24.10 -0.86
N CYS A 64 -19.31 -23.50 0.16
CA CYS A 64 -20.49 -24.06 0.82
C CYS A 64 -21.79 -23.34 0.44
N GLY A 65 -21.73 -22.27 -0.35
CA GLY A 65 -22.91 -21.60 -0.92
C GLY A 65 -23.22 -22.06 -2.35
N ASP A 66 -24.28 -21.49 -2.93
CA ASP A 66 -24.78 -21.84 -4.27
C ASP A 66 -24.03 -21.12 -5.41
N PHE A 67 -22.71 -21.00 -5.29
CA PHE A 67 -21.85 -20.39 -6.30
C PHE A 67 -21.37 -21.43 -7.32
N LYS A 68 -21.16 -21.03 -8.58
CA LYS A 68 -20.66 -21.92 -9.65
C LYS A 68 -19.27 -22.46 -9.29
N GLU A 69 -18.49 -21.66 -8.62
CA GLU A 69 -17.15 -21.92 -8.10
C GLU A 69 -17.13 -23.12 -7.14
N SER A 70 -18.24 -23.39 -6.44
CA SER A 70 -18.36 -24.53 -5.51
C SER A 70 -18.09 -25.87 -6.20
N GLN A 71 -18.41 -26.02 -7.50
CA GLN A 71 -18.22 -27.26 -8.26
C GLN A 71 -16.96 -27.27 -9.13
N GLN A 72 -16.16 -26.19 -9.13
CA GLN A 72 -15.02 -26.06 -10.02
C GLN A 72 -13.72 -26.56 -9.39
N ALA A 73 -13.04 -27.49 -10.04
CA ALA A 73 -11.70 -27.91 -9.63
C ALA A 73 -10.64 -26.79 -9.76
N LYS A 74 -10.88 -25.80 -10.63
CA LYS A 74 -9.99 -24.67 -10.91
C LYS A 74 -10.77 -23.36 -10.89
N ILE A 75 -10.35 -22.41 -10.05
CA ILE A 75 -11.07 -21.16 -9.80
C ILE A 75 -10.15 -19.98 -10.10
N SER A 76 -10.61 -19.07 -10.96
CA SER A 76 -9.87 -17.84 -11.28
C SER A 76 -10.23 -16.72 -10.31
N MET A 77 -9.25 -16.30 -9.51
CA MET A 77 -9.36 -15.21 -8.57
C MET A 77 -9.08 -13.88 -9.29
N ARG A 78 -10.12 -13.08 -9.49
CA ARG A 78 -10.02 -11.77 -10.18
C ARG A 78 -9.74 -10.65 -9.19
N GLY A 79 -8.92 -9.68 -9.60
CA GLY A 79 -8.65 -8.47 -8.81
C GLY A 79 -7.66 -8.63 -7.66
N ILE A 80 -6.99 -9.78 -7.55
CA ILE A 80 -5.97 -10.07 -6.54
C ILE A 80 -4.66 -10.39 -7.27
N ALA A 81 -3.56 -9.76 -6.85
CA ALA A 81 -2.22 -10.05 -7.37
C ALA A 81 -1.75 -11.42 -6.88
N SER A 82 -0.91 -12.09 -7.68
CA SER A 82 -0.51 -13.49 -7.46
C SER A 82 0.30 -13.71 -6.18
N ASP A 83 1.18 -12.76 -5.87
CA ASP A 83 1.95 -12.68 -4.62
C ASP A 83 1.07 -12.47 -3.38
N VAL A 84 0.06 -11.61 -3.50
CA VAL A 84 -0.92 -11.35 -2.43
C VAL A 84 -1.75 -12.59 -2.17
N LEU A 85 -2.25 -13.26 -3.22
CA LEU A 85 -3.00 -14.50 -3.06
C LEU A 85 -2.12 -15.57 -2.41
N SER A 86 -0.88 -15.78 -2.87
CA SER A 86 0.05 -16.72 -2.22
C SER A 86 0.22 -16.41 -0.73
N SER A 87 0.42 -15.14 -0.37
CA SER A 87 0.58 -14.73 1.03
C SER A 87 -0.66 -15.03 1.88
N ILE A 88 -1.86 -14.86 1.32
CA ILE A 88 -3.13 -15.21 2.00
C ILE A 88 -3.24 -16.72 2.19
N ILE A 89 -2.92 -17.51 1.17
CA ILE A 89 -2.97 -18.97 1.26
C ILE A 89 -1.92 -19.46 2.27
N ASP A 90 -0.70 -18.95 2.21
CA ASP A 90 0.34 -19.31 3.17
C ASP A 90 -0.09 -18.96 4.60
N TYR A 91 -0.74 -17.81 4.81
CA TYR A 91 -1.32 -17.48 6.13
C TYR A 91 -2.38 -18.47 6.58
N VAL A 92 -3.28 -18.91 5.70
CA VAL A 92 -4.32 -19.91 6.04
C VAL A 92 -3.70 -21.23 6.49
N TYR A 93 -2.55 -21.60 5.93
CA TYR A 93 -1.87 -22.86 6.24
C TYR A 93 -0.85 -22.77 7.37
N THR A 94 -0.33 -21.58 7.68
CA THR A 94 0.77 -21.42 8.65
C THR A 94 0.42 -20.53 9.85
N GLY A 95 -0.66 -19.75 9.77
CA GLY A 95 -0.97 -18.69 10.72
C GLY A 95 -0.04 -17.47 10.64
N CYS A 96 0.92 -17.47 9.71
CA CYS A 96 1.95 -16.45 9.58
C CYS A 96 1.77 -15.68 8.27
N ILE A 97 1.81 -14.35 8.36
CA ILE A 97 1.84 -13.48 7.18
C ILE A 97 2.97 -12.46 7.32
N ALA A 98 3.87 -12.45 6.35
CA ALA A 98 4.92 -11.45 6.30
C ALA A 98 4.36 -10.16 5.70
N ILE A 99 4.00 -9.20 6.54
CA ILE A 99 3.66 -7.85 6.08
C ILE A 99 4.98 -7.15 5.76
N THR A 100 5.33 -7.08 4.47
CA THR A 100 6.54 -6.40 4.01
C THR A 100 6.39 -4.88 4.21
N MET A 101 7.53 -4.18 4.31
CA MET A 101 7.60 -2.71 4.55
C MET A 101 6.91 -1.86 3.46
N GLU A 102 6.39 -2.48 2.41
CA GLU A 102 5.69 -1.81 1.32
C GLU A 102 4.28 -1.34 1.70
N LEU A 103 3.71 -1.83 2.80
CA LEU A 103 2.31 -1.56 3.22
C LEU A 103 2.17 -0.68 4.46
N VAL A 104 3.29 -0.20 5.02
CA VAL A 104 3.29 0.49 6.31
C VAL A 104 4.19 1.71 6.29
N LEU A 105 3.63 2.87 6.64
CA LEU A 105 4.39 4.10 6.82
C LEU A 105 4.96 4.14 8.26
N PRO A 106 6.28 4.26 8.43
CA PRO A 106 6.84 4.54 9.75
C PRO A 106 6.52 5.98 10.14
N VAL A 107 5.90 6.15 11.31
CA VAL A 107 5.54 7.46 11.87
C VAL A 107 6.34 7.67 13.15
N TYR A 108 7.05 8.77 13.25
CA TYR A 108 7.84 9.11 14.43
C TYR A 108 7.05 10.02 15.38
N HIS A 109 6.85 9.57 16.61
CA HIS A 109 6.20 10.34 17.67
C HIS A 109 7.25 11.12 18.45
N ILE A 110 7.33 12.44 18.20
CA ILE A 110 8.31 13.33 18.85
C ILE A 110 8.16 13.29 20.37
N SER A 111 6.92 13.38 20.88
CA SER A 111 6.65 13.43 22.33
C SER A 111 7.07 12.17 23.09
N ARG A 112 7.14 11.02 22.42
CA ARG A 112 7.51 9.74 23.01
C ARG A 112 8.89 9.25 22.57
N ASN A 113 9.53 9.94 21.63
CA ASN A 113 10.77 9.50 20.99
C ASN A 113 10.67 8.04 20.49
N MET A 114 9.58 7.71 19.80
CA MET A 114 9.27 6.34 19.39
C MET A 114 8.70 6.28 17.98
N TRP A 115 9.04 5.23 17.25
CA TRP A 115 8.43 4.90 15.96
C TRP A 115 7.18 4.05 16.15
N SER A 116 6.13 4.36 15.40
CA SER A 116 4.95 3.52 15.23
C SER A 116 4.72 3.21 13.75
N ARG A 117 3.80 2.27 13.48
CA ARG A 117 3.43 1.83 12.15
C ARG A 117 2.03 2.34 11.80
N LEU A 118 1.89 3.04 10.68
CA LEU A 118 0.61 3.41 10.11
C LEU A 118 0.34 2.52 8.88
N GLU A 119 -0.71 1.70 8.95
CA GLU A 119 -1.14 0.89 7.81
C GLU A 119 -1.60 1.79 6.66
N THR A 120 -1.09 1.55 5.45
CA THR A 120 -1.48 2.33 4.29
C THR A 120 -1.64 1.48 3.04
N ARG A 121 -2.64 1.83 2.22
CA ARG A 121 -2.84 1.27 0.88
C ARG A 121 -2.12 2.11 -0.18
N MET A 122 -0.88 2.52 0.07
CA MET A 122 -0.15 3.33 -0.90
C MET A 122 0.25 2.53 -2.12
N VAL A 123 0.21 3.19 -3.27
CA VAL A 123 0.87 2.74 -4.50
C VAL A 123 2.31 3.24 -4.44
N LYS A 124 3.26 2.42 -4.92
CA LYS A 124 4.69 2.75 -4.97
C LYS A 124 4.93 4.08 -5.69
N ASN A 125 5.18 5.15 -4.92
CA ASN A 125 5.61 6.45 -5.42
C ASN A 125 7.12 6.61 -5.16
N VAL A 126 7.93 5.79 -5.84
CA VAL A 126 9.40 5.82 -5.71
C VAL A 126 9.93 7.12 -6.33
N CYS A 127 10.88 7.77 -5.65
CA CYS A 127 11.50 9.03 -6.05
C CYS A 127 10.50 10.20 -6.22
N ALA A 128 9.37 10.13 -5.51
CA ALA A 128 8.40 11.21 -5.40
C ALA A 128 8.76 12.13 -4.22
N PRO A 129 8.86 13.45 -4.40
CA PRO A 129 8.95 14.36 -3.27
C PRO A 129 7.61 14.45 -2.53
N ALA A 130 7.69 14.91 -1.28
CA ALA A 130 6.54 15.25 -0.47
C ALA A 130 6.61 16.70 -0.01
N ALA A 131 5.45 17.34 0.13
CA ALA A 131 5.32 18.71 0.60
C ALA A 131 4.12 18.85 1.53
N VAL A 132 4.18 19.77 2.48
CA VAL A 132 3.11 19.97 3.47
C VAL A 132 2.39 21.27 3.18
N ILE A 133 1.07 21.21 3.01
CA ILE A 133 0.19 22.39 2.97
C ILE A 133 -0.86 22.20 4.06
N GLU A 134 -0.87 23.09 5.04
CA GLU A 134 -1.75 23.01 6.21
C GLU A 134 -1.64 21.61 6.89
N ASP A 135 -2.77 20.93 7.07
CA ASP A 135 -2.87 19.61 7.71
C ASP A 135 -2.73 18.44 6.70
N LYS A 136 -2.17 18.69 5.51
CA LYS A 136 -2.08 17.70 4.44
C LYS A 136 -0.66 17.50 3.95
N ILE A 137 -0.26 16.24 3.85
CA ILE A 137 1.02 15.81 3.26
C ILE A 137 0.75 15.39 1.82
N TYR A 138 1.25 16.16 0.86
CA TYR A 138 1.13 15.89 -0.56
C TYR A 138 2.29 15.03 -1.02
N ILE A 139 2.01 13.91 -1.69
CA ILE A 139 2.99 13.04 -2.34
C ILE A 139 2.81 13.20 -3.85
N ILE A 140 3.88 13.58 -4.54
CA ILE A 140 3.80 14.15 -5.88
C ILE A 140 4.57 13.28 -6.86
N GLY A 141 3.87 12.57 -7.75
CA GLY A 141 4.48 11.86 -8.88
C GLY A 141 5.32 10.64 -8.50
N GLY A 142 6.59 10.66 -8.91
CA GLY A 142 7.48 9.49 -8.94
C GLY A 142 7.37 8.76 -10.29
N TYR A 143 7.31 7.44 -10.28
CA TYR A 143 7.06 6.64 -11.49
C TYR A 143 5.64 6.76 -12.05
N THR A 144 4.80 7.61 -11.46
CA THR A 144 3.41 7.85 -11.86
C THR A 144 3.13 9.34 -12.07
N ARG A 145 1.95 9.66 -12.61
CA ARG A 145 1.41 11.04 -12.68
C ARG A 145 0.63 11.43 -11.43
N ARG A 146 0.47 10.50 -10.48
CA ARG A 146 -0.52 10.63 -9.41
C ARG A 146 -0.02 11.58 -8.34
N VAL A 147 -0.96 12.37 -7.83
CA VAL A 147 -0.77 13.25 -6.69
C VAL A 147 -1.80 12.85 -5.66
N VAL A 148 -1.37 12.60 -4.43
CA VAL A 148 -2.25 12.25 -3.32
C VAL A 148 -1.93 13.12 -2.13
N ALA A 149 -2.96 13.59 -1.43
CA ALA A 149 -2.83 14.33 -0.20
C ALA A 149 -3.27 13.43 0.96
N TYR A 150 -2.38 13.19 1.91
CA TYR A 150 -2.73 12.53 3.15
C TYR A 150 -3.20 13.57 4.17
N ASP A 151 -4.46 13.49 4.55
CA ASP A 151 -5.08 14.36 5.54
C ASP A 151 -4.87 13.76 6.93
N ILE A 152 -4.08 14.45 7.77
CA ILE A 152 -3.67 13.95 9.09
C ILE A 152 -4.82 13.97 10.10
N LYS A 153 -5.85 14.79 9.89
CA LYS A 153 -7.00 14.90 10.79
C LYS A 153 -7.96 13.74 10.60
N THR A 154 -8.19 13.37 9.35
CA THR A 154 -9.12 12.29 8.99
C THR A 154 -8.44 10.93 8.82
N ASN A 155 -7.10 10.89 8.81
CA ASN A 155 -6.29 9.71 8.53
C ASN A 155 -6.67 9.07 7.19
N LYS A 156 -6.85 9.90 6.15
CA LYS A 156 -7.30 9.45 4.83
C LYS A 156 -6.49 10.09 3.71
N PHE A 157 -6.31 9.33 2.63
CA PHE A 157 -5.76 9.86 1.38
C PHE A 157 -6.87 10.45 0.52
N VAL A 158 -6.62 11.64 0.01
CA VAL A 158 -7.45 12.37 -0.95
C VAL A 158 -6.73 12.37 -2.29
N LYS A 159 -7.43 11.95 -3.36
CA LYS A 159 -6.90 12.05 -4.72
C LYS A 159 -6.91 13.51 -5.15
N CYS A 160 -5.82 13.95 -5.77
CA CYS A 160 -5.70 15.29 -6.36
C CYS A 160 -5.59 15.16 -7.89
N ALA A 161 -5.72 16.27 -8.60
CA ALA A 161 -5.46 16.36 -10.02
C ALA A 161 -4.04 15.87 -10.34
N GLN A 162 -3.95 15.08 -11.41
CA GLN A 162 -2.70 14.45 -11.80
C GLN A 162 -1.77 15.45 -12.49
N MET A 163 -0.48 15.20 -12.37
CA MET A 163 0.53 15.89 -13.18
C MET A 163 0.32 15.61 -14.66
N ARG A 164 0.76 16.53 -15.51
CA ARG A 164 0.70 16.36 -16.97
C ARG A 164 1.49 15.14 -17.42
N GLU A 165 2.73 15.00 -16.93
CA GLU A 165 3.63 13.89 -17.25
C GLU A 165 4.12 13.19 -15.99
N ARG A 166 4.49 11.91 -16.10
CA ARG A 166 5.06 11.18 -14.95
C ARG A 166 6.48 11.68 -14.74
N ARG A 167 6.85 11.95 -13.49
CA ARG A 167 8.16 12.54 -13.20
C ARG A 167 8.73 12.05 -11.89
N MET A 168 9.98 11.60 -11.94
CA MET A 168 10.77 11.16 -10.78
C MET A 168 11.92 12.14 -10.51
N HIS A 169 12.49 12.12 -9.30
CA HIS A 169 13.65 12.94 -8.94
C HIS A 169 13.46 14.45 -9.14
N HIS A 170 12.22 14.94 -9.07
CA HIS A 170 11.91 16.37 -9.20
C HIS A 170 11.90 17.05 -7.83
N GLY A 171 12.12 18.37 -7.83
CA GLY A 171 11.97 19.20 -6.64
C GLY A 171 10.51 19.63 -6.46
N ALA A 172 10.04 19.66 -5.21
CA ALA A 172 8.74 20.22 -4.87
C ALA A 172 8.87 21.16 -3.66
N THR A 173 8.18 22.29 -3.72
CA THR A 173 8.14 23.26 -2.64
C THR A 173 6.77 23.92 -2.53
N VAL A 174 6.55 24.68 -1.46
CA VAL A 174 5.29 25.36 -1.19
C VAL A 174 5.52 26.86 -1.12
N ILE A 175 4.72 27.63 -1.88
CA ILE A 175 4.69 29.09 -1.82
C ILE A 175 3.21 29.50 -1.83
N ASP A 176 2.80 30.35 -0.90
CA ASP A 176 1.42 30.87 -0.79
C ASP A 176 0.32 29.79 -0.87
N SER A 177 0.52 28.69 -0.12
CA SER A 177 -0.37 27.51 -0.09
C SER A 177 -0.57 26.81 -1.44
N LYS A 178 0.35 26.98 -2.39
CA LYS A 178 0.40 26.26 -3.67
C LYS A 178 1.65 25.41 -3.76
N LEU A 179 1.53 24.25 -4.38
CA LEU A 179 2.68 23.42 -4.70
C LEU A 179 3.37 23.95 -5.94
N TYR A 180 4.69 23.92 -5.94
CA TYR A 180 5.53 24.22 -7.09
C TYR A 180 6.47 23.05 -7.34
N VAL A 181 6.46 22.54 -8.57
CA VAL A 181 7.25 21.39 -9.02
C VAL A 181 8.23 21.85 -10.09
N THR A 182 9.49 21.46 -9.93
CA THR A 182 10.60 21.91 -10.78
C THR A 182 11.48 20.75 -11.20
N GLY A 183 11.96 20.80 -12.45
CA GLY A 183 12.91 19.81 -12.99
C GLY A 183 12.39 18.38 -12.90
N GLY A 184 13.29 17.41 -12.75
CA GLY A 184 13.07 15.98 -12.63
C GLY A 184 13.47 15.19 -13.87
N ARG A 185 13.14 13.90 -13.85
CA ARG A 185 13.32 12.96 -14.95
C ARG A 185 12.01 12.38 -15.41
N TYR A 186 11.87 12.17 -16.71
CA TYR A 186 10.73 11.51 -17.31
C TYR A 186 11.20 10.47 -18.32
N ILE A 187 10.32 9.52 -18.64
CA ILE A 187 10.58 8.49 -19.64
C ILE A 187 9.82 8.89 -20.90
N ASN A 188 10.54 9.13 -21.99
CA ASN A 188 9.96 9.52 -23.28
C ASN A 188 9.30 8.32 -23.99
N ASN A 189 8.71 8.55 -25.16
CA ASN A 189 8.01 7.52 -25.95
C ASN A 189 8.93 6.39 -26.46
N HIS A 190 10.24 6.60 -26.44
CA HIS A 190 11.25 5.61 -26.83
C HIS A 190 11.83 4.84 -25.62
N ASN A 191 11.20 4.95 -24.45
CA ASN A 191 11.66 4.37 -23.19
C ASN A 191 13.05 4.87 -22.74
N VAL A 192 13.45 6.06 -23.17
CA VAL A 192 14.69 6.71 -22.74
C VAL A 192 14.38 7.68 -21.60
N ILE A 193 15.25 7.69 -20.58
CA ILE A 193 15.17 8.63 -19.47
C ILE A 193 15.77 9.96 -19.93
N GLU A 194 15.00 11.04 -19.77
CA GLU A 194 15.45 12.40 -20.06
C GLU A 194 15.25 13.33 -18.87
N ASP A 195 16.14 14.30 -18.75
CA ASP A 195 16.04 15.36 -17.75
C ASP A 195 15.05 16.44 -18.23
N SER A 196 14.33 17.02 -17.27
CA SER A 196 13.29 18.02 -17.46
C SER A 196 13.73 19.36 -16.88
N ASP A 197 13.34 20.43 -17.54
CA ASP A 197 13.40 21.82 -17.08
C ASP A 197 11.99 22.33 -16.70
N CYS A 198 10.99 21.46 -16.64
CA CYS A 198 9.61 21.87 -16.50
C CYS A 198 9.34 22.53 -15.13
N PHE A 199 8.60 23.64 -15.15
CA PHE A 199 8.18 24.36 -13.96
C PHE A 199 6.65 24.53 -13.94
N GLU A 200 6.01 23.91 -12.96
CA GLU A 200 4.55 23.87 -12.83
C GLU A 200 4.12 24.17 -11.39
N SER A 201 2.92 24.72 -11.22
CA SER A 201 2.30 24.90 -9.92
C SER A 201 0.96 24.18 -9.84
N TYR A 202 0.62 23.67 -8.67
CA TYR A 202 -0.68 23.11 -8.36
C TYR A 202 -1.36 23.91 -7.25
N ASP A 203 -2.63 24.27 -7.49
CA ASP A 203 -3.47 24.96 -6.54
C ASP A 203 -4.47 23.97 -5.91
N PRO A 204 -4.32 23.63 -4.62
CA PRO A 204 -5.24 22.71 -3.93
C PRO A 204 -6.67 23.22 -3.81
N LYS A 205 -6.92 24.53 -3.92
CA LYS A 205 -8.26 25.10 -3.81
C LYS A 205 -9.07 24.87 -5.08
N THR A 206 -8.42 24.92 -6.23
CA THR A 206 -9.06 24.70 -7.53
C THR A 206 -8.85 23.29 -8.06
N ASP A 207 -7.95 22.51 -7.47
CA ASP A 207 -7.52 21.19 -7.94
C ASP A 207 -7.00 21.24 -9.39
N LEU A 208 -6.17 22.24 -9.70
CA LEU A 208 -5.65 22.46 -11.06
C LEU A 208 -4.15 22.69 -11.08
N TRP A 209 -3.52 22.18 -12.14
CA TRP A 209 -2.13 22.42 -12.50
C TRP A 209 -2.01 23.60 -13.47
N THR A 210 -0.95 24.39 -13.36
CA THR A 210 -0.64 25.52 -14.24
C THR A 210 0.84 25.52 -14.56
N THR A 211 1.19 25.59 -15.85
CA THR A 211 2.59 25.76 -16.27
C THR A 211 3.07 27.17 -15.95
N LYS A 212 4.24 27.26 -15.31
CA LYS A 212 4.89 28.53 -14.91
C LYS A 212 6.08 28.91 -15.79
N GLY A 213 6.48 28.02 -16.69
CA GLY A 213 7.56 28.21 -17.65
C GLY A 213 8.54 27.04 -17.62
N THR A 214 9.80 27.34 -17.87
CA THR A 214 10.91 26.39 -17.80
C THR A 214 12.06 26.96 -16.96
N LEU A 215 12.83 26.07 -16.36
CA LEU A 215 14.09 26.38 -15.71
C LEU A 215 15.15 26.73 -16.77
N PRO A 216 16.17 27.53 -16.42
CA PRO A 216 17.29 27.81 -17.33
C PRO A 216 18.10 26.56 -17.72
N TYR A 217 18.09 25.54 -16.86
CA TYR A 217 18.77 24.26 -17.07
C TYR A 217 17.86 23.12 -16.63
N LYS A 218 18.00 21.97 -17.29
CA LYS A 218 17.39 20.71 -16.87
C LYS A 218 18.07 20.24 -15.58
N LEU A 219 17.29 19.88 -14.57
CA LEU A 219 17.78 19.48 -13.25
C LEU A 219 17.05 18.21 -12.79
N PHE A 220 17.70 17.38 -11.97
CA PHE A 220 17.09 16.25 -11.27
C PHE A 220 17.86 16.00 -9.97
N ASP A 221 17.25 15.30 -9.02
CA ASP A 221 17.78 15.06 -7.66
C ASP A 221 18.19 16.34 -6.91
N HIS A 222 17.62 17.48 -7.31
CA HIS A 222 17.87 18.77 -6.68
C HIS A 222 16.97 18.99 -5.46
N GLY A 223 17.50 19.69 -4.46
CA GLY A 223 16.71 20.24 -3.37
C GLY A 223 16.01 21.54 -3.80
N SER A 224 14.85 21.81 -3.22
CA SER A 224 14.14 23.08 -3.42
C SER A 224 13.60 23.60 -2.09
N LEU A 225 13.89 24.87 -1.79
CA LEU A 225 13.35 25.56 -0.61
C LEU A 225 12.80 26.94 -1.01
N PRO A 226 11.72 27.42 -0.38
CA PRO A 226 11.18 28.74 -0.65
C PRO A 226 11.84 29.79 0.25
N LEU A 227 12.26 30.92 -0.32
CA LEU A 227 12.69 32.10 0.45
C LEU A 227 11.54 33.09 0.53
N ILE A 228 11.10 33.39 1.75
CA ILE A 228 9.99 34.32 2.00
C ILE A 228 10.58 35.58 2.64
N CYS A 229 10.45 36.71 1.96
CA CYS A 229 10.83 38.00 2.52
C CYS A 229 9.73 38.47 3.48
N VAL A 230 10.04 38.54 4.76
CA VAL A 230 9.15 39.14 5.77
C VAL A 230 9.52 40.61 5.89
N THR A 231 8.71 41.50 5.34
CA THR A 231 8.88 42.94 5.56
C THR A 231 8.22 43.31 6.89
N ASN A 232 9.04 43.59 7.91
CA ASN A 232 8.55 44.23 9.13
C ASN A 232 8.15 45.66 8.77
N LYS A 233 6.90 45.88 8.37
CA LYS A 233 6.31 47.21 8.48
C LYS A 233 6.21 47.50 9.97
N GLY A 234 7.12 48.32 10.48
CA GLY A 234 7.13 48.76 11.86
C GLY A 234 5.76 49.31 12.25
N ASP A 235 5.30 48.94 13.43
CA ASP A 235 4.17 49.59 14.07
C ASP A 235 4.42 51.10 14.11
N PRO A 236 3.42 51.95 13.74
CA PRO A 236 3.56 53.38 13.88
C PRO A 236 3.64 53.76 15.38
N PRO A 237 4.35 54.84 15.73
CA PRO A 237 4.48 55.33 17.10
C PRO A 237 3.17 55.86 17.69
#